data_AF-A0AAN8VCT4-F1
#
_entry.id   AF-A0AAN8VCT4-F1
#
_cell.length_a   1.000
_cell.length_b   1.000
_cell.length_c   1.000
_cell.angle_alpha   90.00
_cell.angle_beta   90.00
_cell.angle_gamma   90.00
#
_symmetry.space_group_name_H-M   'P 1'
#
loop_
_entity.id
_entity.type
_entity.pdbx_description
1 polymer ?
#
loop_
_entity_poly.entity_id
_entity_poly.type
_entity_poly.pdbx_seq_one_letter_code
_entity_poly.pdbx_strand_id
1 'polypeptide(L)'
;MSAVEDEVNTPDDHEEDEFILALQLITVTSLPMIMRTAHKLNLFETMAKLTKSVGTQVSVHEIASHIFPAHTQQNSQGQDMLDRIMRLLASHSILTCSVVTNPIDGHAHGQRLYGLGPVCKYLIPNEDGASLVPFLLWGREKEILACWYSLPEAIIEGGSAFEKTHGMPIFEYGIKERKLGNLFSQSMHDHSVIIMKKVLEKYKGFEGLKELVDVGGGLGSTLATIVSKYPNIKGINFDLPHVIKDAPPCPGVEHIGGDMFASVPKGEAILMKV
;
A
#
# COMPACT_ATOMS: atom_id res chain seq x y z
N MET A 1 -30.80 -49.20 -39.37
CA MET A 1 -31.27 -47.94 -38.75
C MET A 1 -30.22 -47.53 -37.76
N SER A 2 -29.40 -46.55 -38.18
CA SER A 2 -28.33 -45.94 -37.41
C SER A 2 -28.96 -44.87 -36.52
N ALA A 3 -28.70 -44.93 -35.21
CA ALA A 3 -28.81 -43.78 -34.33
C ALA A 3 -27.39 -43.47 -33.87
N VAL A 4 -26.80 -42.52 -34.58
CA VAL A 4 -25.62 -41.73 -34.21
C VAL A 4 -26.17 -40.45 -33.55
N GLU A 5 -25.38 -39.88 -32.64
CA GLU A 5 -25.51 -38.54 -32.02
C GLU A 5 -26.58 -38.43 -30.90
N ASP A 6 -26.31 -37.90 -29.71
CA ASP A 6 -25.30 -36.92 -29.31
C ASP A 6 -24.68 -37.23 -27.92
N GLU A 7 -23.38 -37.50 -27.88
CA GLU A 7 -22.57 -37.14 -26.72
C GLU A 7 -22.37 -35.62 -26.78
N VAL A 8 -23.19 -34.88 -26.04
CA VAL A 8 -22.90 -33.47 -25.73
C VAL A 8 -21.69 -33.46 -24.81
N ASN A 9 -20.51 -33.47 -25.42
CA ASN A 9 -19.24 -33.24 -24.77
C ASN A 9 -19.23 -31.77 -24.33
N THR A 10 -19.62 -31.47 -23.08
CA THR A 10 -19.62 -30.12 -22.51
C THR A 10 -18.19 -29.60 -22.42
N PRO A 11 -17.78 -28.62 -23.24
CA PRO A 11 -16.53 -27.92 -23.05
C PRO A 11 -16.87 -26.61 -22.34
N ASP A 12 -16.96 -26.53 -21.01
CA ASP A 12 -17.50 -25.27 -20.46
C ASP A 12 -16.92 -24.76 -19.14
N ASP A 13 -16.85 -25.54 -18.05
CA ASP A 13 -16.46 -24.91 -16.77
C ASP A 13 -15.01 -24.36 -16.76
N HIS A 14 -14.07 -25.06 -17.40
CA HIS A 14 -12.68 -24.63 -17.45
C HIS A 14 -12.43 -23.44 -18.40
N GLU A 15 -13.13 -23.38 -19.54
CA GLU A 15 -12.98 -22.29 -20.51
C GLU A 15 -13.63 -21.00 -19.98
N GLU A 16 -14.77 -21.12 -19.31
CA GLU A 16 -15.43 -20.01 -18.62
C GLU A 16 -14.55 -19.44 -17.49
N ASP A 17 -13.94 -20.29 -16.65
CA ASP A 17 -13.03 -19.87 -15.58
C ASP A 17 -11.80 -19.13 -16.15
N GLU A 18 -11.22 -19.64 -17.24
CA GLU A 18 -10.09 -19.00 -17.93
C GLU A 18 -10.47 -17.64 -18.51
N PHE A 19 -11.67 -17.52 -19.10
CA PHE A 19 -12.19 -16.26 -19.60
C PHE A 19 -12.41 -15.24 -18.47
N ILE A 20 -12.99 -15.67 -17.34
CA ILE A 20 -13.20 -14.81 -16.17
C ILE A 20 -11.85 -14.34 -15.61
N LEU A 21 -10.87 -15.24 -15.49
CA LEU A 21 -9.52 -14.89 -15.06
C LEU A 21 -8.87 -13.88 -16.02
N ALA A 22 -8.99 -14.08 -17.33
CA ALA A 22 -8.48 -13.14 -18.32
C ALA A 22 -9.12 -11.75 -18.16
N LEU A 23 -10.44 -11.69 -17.94
CA LEU A 23 -11.16 -10.44 -17.70
C LEU A 23 -10.70 -9.74 -16.40
N GLN A 24 -10.43 -10.50 -15.34
CA GLN A 24 -9.87 -9.97 -14.10
C GLN A 24 -8.47 -9.40 -14.30
N LEU A 25 -7.61 -10.11 -15.04
CA LEU A 25 -6.23 -9.68 -15.32
C LEU A 25 -6.18 -8.37 -16.11
N ILE A 26 -7.03 -8.20 -17.13
CA ILE A 26 -7.03 -6.96 -17.93
C ILE A 26 -7.65 -5.76 -17.19
N THR A 27 -8.35 -5.99 -16.08
CA THR A 27 -9.00 -4.93 -15.28
C THR A 27 -8.31 -4.67 -13.93
N VAL A 28 -7.19 -5.34 -13.64
CA VAL A 28 -6.46 -5.30 -12.35
C VAL A 28 -6.03 -3.89 -11.92
N THR A 29 -5.92 -2.94 -12.85
CA THR A 29 -5.60 -1.53 -12.55
C THR A 29 -6.70 -0.82 -11.77
N SER A 30 -7.95 -1.28 -11.88
CA SER A 30 -9.12 -0.66 -11.26
C SER A 30 -9.04 -0.71 -9.73
N LEU A 31 -8.77 -1.88 -9.15
CA LEU A 31 -8.73 -2.08 -7.72
C LEU A 31 -7.79 -1.09 -6.99
N PRO A 32 -6.49 -0.99 -7.32
CA PRO A 32 -5.60 -0.11 -6.61
C PRO A 32 -5.88 1.38 -6.89
N MET A 33 -6.45 1.74 -8.05
CA MET A 33 -6.92 3.10 -8.31
C MET A 33 -8.14 3.45 -7.45
N ILE A 34 -9.05 2.49 -7.24
CA ILE A 34 -10.17 2.65 -6.30
C ILE A 34 -9.67 2.74 -4.86
N MET A 35 -8.68 1.96 -4.45
CA MET A 35 -8.07 2.09 -3.12
C MET A 35 -7.42 3.47 -2.91
N ARG A 36 -6.75 4.02 -3.95
CA ARG A 36 -6.23 5.40 -3.92
C ARG A 36 -7.36 6.42 -3.75
N THR A 37 -8.48 6.23 -4.46
CA THR A 37 -9.67 7.11 -4.32
C THR A 37 -10.28 7.00 -2.92
N ALA A 38 -10.42 5.78 -2.39
CA ALA A 38 -10.91 5.54 -1.03
C ALA A 38 -10.06 6.26 0.02
N HIS A 39 -8.73 6.22 -0.10
CA HIS A 39 -7.86 6.99 0.78
C HIS A 39 -8.03 8.50 0.61
N LYS A 40 -8.13 9.01 -0.63
CA LYS A 40 -8.39 10.44 -0.88
C LYS A 40 -9.72 10.93 -0.30
N LEU A 41 -10.69 10.03 -0.16
CA LEU A 41 -11.97 10.28 0.50
C LEU A 41 -11.90 10.04 2.02
N ASN A 42 -10.73 9.71 2.57
CA ASN A 42 -10.54 9.36 3.99
C ASN A 42 -11.50 8.22 4.43
N LEU A 43 -11.82 7.30 3.51
CA LEU A 43 -12.87 6.30 3.69
C LEU A 43 -12.54 5.33 4.83
N PHE A 44 -11.32 4.78 4.85
CA PHE A 44 -10.93 3.75 5.83
C PHE A 44 -10.89 4.31 7.25
N GLU A 45 -10.34 5.51 7.43
CA GLU A 45 -10.27 6.20 8.71
C GLU A 45 -11.65 6.64 9.20
N THR A 46 -12.53 7.07 8.28
CA THR A 46 -13.92 7.39 8.60
C THR A 46 -14.67 6.15 9.06
N MET A 47 -14.55 5.05 8.31
CA MET A 47 -15.14 3.77 8.70
C MET A 47 -14.61 3.30 10.05
N ALA A 48 -13.31 3.38 10.32
CA ALA A 48 -12.74 2.98 11.61
C ALA A 48 -13.33 3.76 12.80
N LYS A 49 -13.67 5.04 12.62
CA LYS A 49 -14.33 5.86 13.63
C LYS A 49 -15.79 5.46 13.85
N LEU A 50 -16.49 5.07 12.78
CA LEU A 50 -17.91 4.67 12.81
C LEU A 50 -18.08 3.22 13.30
N THR A 51 -17.22 2.31 12.88
CA THR A 51 -17.23 0.88 13.25
C THR A 51 -16.42 0.64 14.53
N LYS A 52 -16.87 1.19 15.66
CA LYS A 52 -16.15 1.14 16.94
C LYS A 52 -15.95 -0.28 17.49
N SER A 53 -16.78 -1.23 17.09
CA SER A 53 -16.65 -2.65 17.45
C SER A 53 -16.40 -3.53 16.23
N VAL A 54 -15.65 -4.61 16.44
CA VAL A 54 -15.39 -5.63 15.43
C VAL A 54 -16.72 -6.18 14.92
N GLY A 55 -16.91 -6.20 13.60
CA GLY A 55 -18.13 -6.70 12.97
C GLY A 55 -19.25 -5.66 12.83
N THR A 56 -19.09 -4.43 13.33
CA THR A 56 -20.04 -3.34 13.04
C THR A 56 -20.01 -2.98 11.56
N GLN A 57 -21.20 -2.81 10.98
CA GLN A 57 -21.38 -2.37 9.61
C GLN A 57 -22.22 -1.10 9.56
N VAL A 58 -21.95 -0.25 8.58
CA VAL A 58 -22.49 1.11 8.47
C VAL A 58 -23.01 1.34 7.06
N SER A 59 -24.10 2.11 6.95
CA SER A 59 -24.69 2.44 5.64
C SER A 59 -23.83 3.43 4.86
N VAL A 60 -23.95 3.40 3.52
CA VAL A 60 -23.27 4.38 2.65
C VAL A 60 -23.70 5.81 2.95
N HIS A 61 -24.98 6.01 3.28
CA HIS A 61 -25.52 7.32 3.64
C HIS A 61 -24.84 7.90 4.89
N GLU A 62 -24.66 7.08 5.93
CA GLU A 62 -23.97 7.51 7.15
C GLU A 62 -22.47 7.75 6.93
N ILE A 63 -21.81 6.94 6.10
CA ILE A 63 -20.41 7.18 5.73
C ILE A 63 -20.29 8.47 4.93
N ALA A 64 -21.17 8.69 3.95
CA ALA A 64 -21.18 9.87 3.10
C ALA A 64 -21.41 11.16 3.91
N SER A 65 -22.21 11.13 4.97
CA SER A 65 -22.45 12.31 5.82
C SER A 65 -21.19 12.81 6.55
N HIS A 66 -20.18 11.93 6.73
CA HIS A 66 -18.90 12.25 7.34
C HIS A 66 -17.80 12.59 6.32
N ILE A 67 -17.89 12.05 5.10
CA ILE A 67 -16.91 12.30 4.02
C ILE A 67 -17.26 13.56 3.22
N PHE A 68 -18.54 13.74 2.89
CA PHE A 68 -18.97 14.81 2.00
C PHE A 68 -19.07 16.14 2.75
N PRO A 69 -18.55 17.25 2.17
CA PRO A 69 -18.80 18.58 2.70
C PRO A 69 -20.29 18.86 2.87
N ALA A 70 -20.65 19.66 3.87
CA ALA A 70 -22.04 19.97 4.23
C ALA A 70 -22.91 20.41 3.03
N HIS A 71 -22.36 21.21 2.12
CA HIS A 71 -23.06 21.70 0.92
C HIS A 71 -23.29 20.62 -0.17
N THR A 72 -22.74 19.41 0.00
CA THR A 72 -22.86 18.29 -0.96
C THR A 72 -23.46 17.02 -0.35
N GLN A 73 -23.97 17.07 0.88
CA GLN A 73 -24.50 15.88 1.57
C GLN A 73 -25.69 15.24 0.82
N GLN A 74 -26.48 16.04 0.10
CA GLN A 74 -27.63 15.56 -0.69
C GLN A 74 -27.27 15.07 -2.10
N ASN A 75 -25.97 14.98 -2.45
CA ASN A 75 -25.52 14.49 -3.74
C ASN A 75 -25.74 12.96 -3.85
N SER A 76 -26.94 12.55 -4.28
CA SER A 76 -27.31 11.15 -4.46
C SER A 76 -26.38 10.41 -5.44
N GLN A 77 -25.99 11.05 -6.55
CA GLN A 77 -25.05 10.46 -7.51
C GLN A 77 -23.69 10.17 -6.87
N GLY A 78 -23.20 11.07 -6.01
CA GLY A 78 -21.97 10.86 -5.25
C GLY A 78 -22.07 9.68 -4.28
N GLN A 79 -23.21 9.52 -3.61
CA GLN A 79 -23.46 8.38 -2.72
C GLN A 79 -23.53 7.06 -3.51
N ASP A 80 -24.18 7.05 -4.68
CA ASP A 80 -24.21 5.88 -5.57
C ASP A 80 -22.81 5.50 -6.07
N MET A 81 -21.96 6.49 -6.39
CA MET A 81 -20.56 6.25 -6.75
C MET A 81 -19.77 5.68 -5.57
N LEU A 82 -19.99 6.18 -4.36
CA LEU A 82 -19.34 5.68 -3.15
C LEU A 82 -19.75 4.22 -2.86
N ASP A 83 -21.03 3.89 -2.98
CA ASP A 83 -21.52 2.51 -2.84
C ASP A 83 -20.85 1.56 -3.85
N ARG A 84 -20.72 1.97 -5.12
CA ARG A 84 -20.03 1.18 -6.15
C ARG A 84 -18.55 0.95 -5.83
N ILE A 85 -17.86 1.98 -5.32
CA ILE A 85 -16.48 1.88 -4.83
C ILE A 85 -16.40 0.85 -3.70
N MET A 86 -17.26 0.99 -2.70
CA MET A 86 -17.26 0.13 -1.52
C MET A 86 -17.62 -1.32 -1.89
N ARG A 87 -18.51 -1.53 -2.86
CA ARG A 87 -18.84 -2.85 -3.38
C ARG A 87 -17.64 -3.54 -4.04
N LEU A 88 -16.83 -2.81 -4.82
CA LEU A 88 -15.59 -3.36 -5.38
C LEU A 88 -14.57 -3.70 -4.28
N LEU A 89 -14.44 -2.87 -3.26
CA LEU A 89 -13.56 -3.15 -2.13
C LEU A 89 -14.05 -4.39 -1.35
N ALA A 90 -15.36 -4.56 -1.20
CA ALA A 90 -15.94 -5.73 -0.55
C ALA A 90 -15.73 -7.02 -1.36
N SER A 91 -15.82 -6.97 -2.69
CA SER A 91 -15.55 -8.15 -3.53
C SER A 91 -14.11 -8.66 -3.44
N HIS A 92 -13.18 -7.81 -2.99
CA HIS A 92 -11.78 -8.16 -2.74
C HIS A 92 -11.47 -8.36 -1.25
N SER A 93 -12.50 -8.55 -0.41
CA SER A 93 -12.37 -8.76 1.05
C SER A 93 -11.64 -7.63 1.80
N ILE A 94 -11.51 -6.46 1.18
CA ILE A 94 -10.99 -5.25 1.84
C ILE A 94 -12.05 -4.73 2.81
N LEU A 95 -13.30 -4.72 2.38
CA LEU A 95 -14.46 -4.44 3.23
C LEU A 95 -15.30 -5.72 3.41
N THR A 96 -16.10 -5.76 4.46
CA THR A 96 -17.22 -6.70 4.57
C THR A 96 -18.49 -6.02 4.06
N CYS A 97 -19.43 -6.78 3.50
CA CYS A 97 -20.70 -6.25 3.01
C CYS A 97 -21.84 -7.18 3.43
N SER A 98 -22.94 -6.61 3.92
CA SER A 98 -24.23 -7.31 4.06
C SER A 98 -25.32 -6.52 3.34
N VAL A 99 -26.44 -7.20 3.04
CA VAL A 99 -27.61 -6.57 2.43
C VAL A 99 -28.77 -6.73 3.39
N VAL A 100 -29.33 -5.61 3.84
CA VAL A 100 -30.53 -5.57 4.68
C VAL A 100 -31.73 -5.22 3.80
N THR A 101 -32.66 -6.15 3.68
CA THR A 101 -33.94 -5.93 2.99
C THR A 101 -34.99 -5.50 4.01
N ASN A 102 -35.57 -4.32 3.85
CA ASN A 102 -36.70 -3.90 4.67
C ASN A 102 -38.01 -4.41 4.01
N PRO A 103 -38.78 -5.30 4.66
CA PRO A 103 -39.97 -5.90 4.04
C PRO A 103 -41.08 -4.89 3.68
N ILE A 104 -41.02 -3.68 4.25
CA ILE A 104 -42.09 -2.68 4.22
C ILE A 104 -41.98 -1.75 3.00
N ASP A 105 -40.79 -1.56 2.44
CA ASP A 105 -40.53 -0.42 1.54
C ASP A 105 -40.70 -0.73 0.05
N GLY A 106 -41.09 -1.96 -0.34
CA GLY A 106 -41.40 -2.33 -1.74
C GLY A 106 -40.23 -2.17 -2.74
N HIS A 107 -39.09 -1.65 -2.32
CA HIS A 107 -37.88 -1.53 -3.12
C HIS A 107 -37.20 -2.89 -3.19
N ALA A 108 -37.17 -3.49 -4.38
CA ALA A 108 -36.56 -4.79 -4.66
C ALA A 108 -35.03 -4.85 -4.37
N HIS A 109 -34.41 -3.72 -4.01
CA HIS A 109 -32.97 -3.61 -3.78
C HIS A 109 -32.72 -3.30 -2.31
N GLY A 110 -32.25 -4.29 -1.54
CA GLY A 110 -31.86 -4.09 -0.14
C GLY A 110 -30.73 -3.07 0.05
N GLN A 111 -30.66 -2.46 1.24
CA GLN A 111 -29.62 -1.52 1.61
C GLN A 111 -28.32 -2.28 1.94
N ARG A 112 -27.20 -1.86 1.34
CA ARG A 112 -25.87 -2.40 1.69
C ARG A 112 -25.31 -1.73 2.93
N LEU A 113 -24.81 -2.54 3.84
CA LEU A 113 -24.03 -2.12 4.99
C LEU A 113 -22.60 -2.64 4.85
N TYR A 114 -21.63 -1.81 5.21
CA TYR A 114 -20.21 -2.10 5.04
C TYR A 114 -19.45 -2.05 6.35
N GLY A 115 -18.53 -3.00 6.55
CA GLY A 115 -17.59 -3.02 7.66
C GLY A 115 -16.14 -3.12 7.17
N LEU A 116 -15.18 -2.91 8.07
CA LEU A 116 -13.76 -3.10 7.75
C LEU A 116 -13.42 -4.59 7.70
N GLY A 117 -12.73 -5.01 6.62
CA GLY A 117 -12.13 -6.34 6.54
C GLY A 117 -10.80 -6.43 7.30
N PRO A 118 -10.27 -7.64 7.55
CA PRO A 118 -9.04 -7.83 8.32
C PRO A 118 -7.81 -7.14 7.73
N VAL A 119 -7.75 -6.94 6.41
CA VAL A 119 -6.63 -6.28 5.73
C VAL A 119 -6.56 -4.77 6.01
N CYS A 120 -7.68 -4.14 6.40
CA CYS A 120 -7.73 -2.71 6.69
C CYS A 120 -6.81 -2.29 7.84
N LYS A 121 -6.39 -3.22 8.72
CA LYS A 121 -5.37 -2.96 9.75
C LYS A 121 -4.00 -2.52 9.18
N TYR A 122 -3.75 -2.78 7.90
CA TYR A 122 -2.56 -2.32 7.18
C TYR A 122 -2.83 -1.12 6.28
N LEU A 123 -4.10 -0.71 6.13
CA LEU A 123 -4.54 0.42 5.31
C LEU A 123 -4.93 1.64 6.16
N ILE A 124 -4.87 1.49 7.49
CA ILE A 124 -5.12 2.53 8.48
C ILE A 124 -3.83 2.64 9.31
N PRO A 125 -3.38 3.86 9.66
CA PRO A 125 -2.22 4.04 10.52
C PRO A 125 -2.32 3.21 11.80
N ASN A 126 -1.26 2.44 12.09
CA ASN A 126 -1.14 1.68 13.33
C ASN A 126 -0.77 2.60 14.51
N GLU A 127 -0.46 2.02 15.67
CA GLU A 127 -0.02 2.75 16.87
C GLU A 127 1.26 3.58 16.68
N ASP A 128 2.11 3.19 15.72
CA ASP A 128 3.33 3.89 15.33
C ASP A 128 3.08 4.91 14.20
N GLY A 129 1.82 5.09 13.78
CA GLY A 129 1.42 5.97 12.69
C GLY A 129 1.68 5.42 11.27
N ALA A 130 2.15 4.18 11.14
CA ALA A 130 2.54 3.57 9.86
C ALA A 130 1.41 2.78 9.19
N SER A 131 1.34 2.82 7.86
CA SER A 131 0.43 1.99 7.04
C SER A 131 1.04 1.66 5.67
N LEU A 132 0.43 0.75 4.90
CA LEU A 132 0.84 0.47 3.51
C LEU A 132 0.29 1.50 2.50
N VAL A 133 -0.48 2.50 2.97
CA VAL A 133 -1.12 3.48 2.08
C VAL A 133 -0.10 4.34 1.33
N PRO A 134 0.96 4.90 1.95
CA PRO A 134 1.95 5.69 1.20
C PRO A 134 2.59 4.90 0.06
N PHE A 135 2.82 3.59 0.25
CA PHE A 135 3.33 2.70 -0.80
C PHE A 135 2.33 2.52 -1.95
N LEU A 136 1.05 2.30 -1.64
CA LEU A 136 -0.02 2.28 -2.63
C LEU A 136 -0.07 3.60 -3.42
N LEU A 137 -0.01 4.74 -2.73
CA LEU A 137 -0.09 6.06 -3.37
C LEU A 137 1.10 6.32 -4.29
N TRP A 138 2.32 6.03 -3.82
CA TRP A 138 3.54 6.22 -4.61
C TRP A 138 3.46 5.50 -5.95
N GLY A 139 3.10 4.20 -5.92
CA GLY A 139 2.91 3.40 -7.14
C GLY A 139 1.75 3.85 -8.04
N ARG A 140 0.95 4.83 -7.63
CA ARG A 140 -0.21 5.37 -8.36
C ARG A 140 -0.11 6.87 -8.60
N GLU A 141 1.06 7.47 -8.38
CA GLU A 141 1.37 8.81 -8.88
C GLU A 141 1.57 8.77 -10.40
N LYS A 142 1.27 9.89 -11.06
CA LYS A 142 1.21 9.96 -12.54
C LYS A 142 2.58 9.67 -13.15
N GLU A 143 3.62 10.17 -12.52
CA GLU A 143 5.02 10.06 -12.89
C GLU A 143 5.46 8.60 -12.89
N ILE A 144 5.02 7.82 -11.89
CA ILE A 144 5.28 6.38 -11.79
C ILE A 144 4.42 5.60 -12.78
N LEU A 145 3.16 5.97 -12.99
CA LEU A 145 2.32 5.28 -13.96
C LEU A 145 2.77 5.53 -15.41
N ALA A 146 3.36 6.70 -15.70
CA ALA A 146 3.85 7.05 -17.03
C ALA A 146 4.98 6.14 -17.50
N CYS A 147 5.83 5.62 -16.58
CA CYS A 147 6.98 4.81 -17.00
C CYS A 147 6.61 3.44 -17.59
N TRP A 148 5.40 2.94 -17.31
CA TRP A 148 4.91 1.70 -17.92
C TRP A 148 4.75 1.81 -19.44
N TYR A 149 4.51 3.01 -19.97
CA TYR A 149 4.41 3.22 -21.42
C TYR A 149 5.77 3.09 -22.12
N SER A 150 6.87 3.40 -21.43
CA SER A 150 8.23 3.26 -21.97
C SER A 150 8.91 1.95 -21.61
N LEU A 151 8.21 1.02 -20.95
CA LEU A 151 8.76 -0.29 -20.61
C LEU A 151 9.11 -1.14 -21.86
N PRO A 152 8.28 -1.19 -22.93
CA PRO A 152 8.66 -1.91 -24.15
C PRO A 152 9.96 -1.38 -24.77
N GLU A 153 10.12 -0.06 -24.86
CA GLU A 153 11.33 0.58 -25.38
C GLU A 153 12.54 0.30 -24.49
N ALA A 154 12.38 0.33 -23.16
CA ALA A 154 13.44 -0.02 -22.22
C ALA A 154 13.92 -1.47 -22.36
N ILE A 155 13.01 -2.40 -22.66
CA ILE A 155 13.35 -3.82 -22.89
C ILE A 155 14.13 -3.97 -24.21
N ILE A 156 13.69 -3.31 -25.27
CA ILE A 156 14.27 -3.44 -26.61
C ILE A 156 15.63 -2.75 -26.71
N GLU A 157 15.72 -1.52 -26.20
CA GLU A 157 16.88 -0.65 -26.38
C GLU A 157 17.82 -0.65 -25.17
N GLY A 158 17.40 -1.23 -24.06
CA GLY A 158 18.08 -1.15 -22.77
C GLY A 158 17.83 0.16 -22.03
N GLY A 159 18.27 0.19 -20.77
CA GLY A 159 18.10 1.33 -19.86
C GLY A 159 16.86 1.23 -18.96
N SER A 160 16.57 2.29 -18.22
CA SER A 160 15.43 2.36 -17.31
C SER A 160 14.21 2.95 -18.00
N ALA A 161 13.04 2.31 -17.82
CA ALA A 161 11.77 2.84 -18.32
C ALA A 161 11.45 4.21 -17.72
N PHE A 162 11.82 4.43 -16.45
CA PHE A 162 11.67 5.73 -15.80
C PHE A 162 12.55 6.79 -16.46
N GLU A 163 13.82 6.47 -16.73
CA GLU A 163 14.76 7.39 -17.39
C GLU A 163 14.32 7.72 -18.81
N LYS A 164 13.84 6.75 -19.59
CA LYS A 164 13.29 7.01 -20.93
C LYS A 164 12.09 7.95 -20.90
N THR A 165 11.25 7.83 -19.87
CA THR A 165 10.04 8.67 -19.72
C THR A 165 10.36 10.09 -19.27
N HIS A 166 11.29 10.24 -18.30
CA HIS A 166 11.51 11.50 -17.58
C HIS A 166 12.86 12.16 -17.85
N GLY A 167 13.73 11.51 -18.62
CA GLY A 167 15.05 11.99 -19.00
C GLY A 167 16.11 11.98 -17.88
N MET A 168 15.80 11.38 -16.72
CA MET A 168 16.73 11.29 -15.58
C MET A 168 16.41 10.10 -14.66
N PRO A 169 17.39 9.62 -13.86
CA PRO A 169 17.18 8.52 -12.92
C PRO A 169 16.13 8.84 -11.85
N ILE A 170 15.43 7.81 -11.37
CA ILE A 170 14.30 7.97 -10.43
C ILE A 170 14.66 8.68 -9.13
N PHE A 171 15.85 8.44 -8.59
CA PHE A 171 16.31 9.07 -7.36
C PHE A 171 16.65 10.56 -7.57
N GLU A 172 17.29 10.90 -8.69
CA GLU A 172 17.54 12.31 -9.06
C GLU A 172 16.23 13.05 -9.31
N TYR A 173 15.27 12.40 -9.97
CA TYR A 173 13.93 12.93 -10.15
C TYR A 173 13.22 13.17 -8.81
N GLY A 174 13.32 12.23 -7.86
CA GLY A 174 12.74 12.36 -6.52
C GLY A 174 13.30 13.52 -5.71
N ILE A 175 14.59 13.86 -5.90
CA ILE A 175 15.22 15.05 -5.31
C ILE A 175 14.61 16.33 -5.90
N LYS A 176 14.38 16.34 -7.22
CA LYS A 176 13.78 17.48 -7.93
C LYS A 176 12.30 17.64 -7.60
N GLU A 177 11.51 16.57 -7.70
CA GLU A 177 10.10 16.53 -7.34
C GLU A 177 9.87 16.04 -5.93
N ARG A 178 9.97 17.00 -5.00
CA ARG A 178 9.84 16.78 -3.56
C ARG A 178 8.59 16.03 -3.16
N LYS A 179 7.46 16.22 -3.86
CA LYS A 179 6.22 15.48 -3.55
C LYS A 179 6.40 13.98 -3.76
N LEU A 180 7.01 13.57 -4.88
CA LEU A 180 7.24 12.16 -5.20
C LEU A 180 8.34 11.59 -4.29
N GLY A 181 9.42 12.33 -4.07
CA GLY A 181 10.51 11.95 -3.17
C GLY A 181 10.04 11.75 -1.73
N ASN A 182 9.27 12.70 -1.18
CA ASN A 182 8.72 12.59 0.17
C ASN A 182 7.78 11.38 0.30
N LEU A 183 6.94 11.13 -0.70
CA LEU A 183 6.02 10.00 -0.70
C LEU A 183 6.77 8.66 -0.78
N PHE A 184 7.86 8.60 -1.57
CA PHE A 184 8.77 7.46 -1.60
C PHE A 184 9.38 7.21 -0.23
N SER A 185 9.98 8.24 0.39
CA SER A 185 10.59 8.13 1.71
C SER A 185 9.59 7.68 2.78
N GLN A 186 8.38 8.24 2.79
CA GLN A 186 7.31 7.82 3.69
C GLN A 186 6.91 6.35 3.45
N SER A 187 6.79 5.93 2.18
CA SER A 187 6.45 4.55 1.85
C SER A 187 7.49 3.54 2.34
N MET A 188 8.79 3.86 2.21
CA MET A 188 9.87 3.02 2.70
C MET A 188 9.89 2.99 4.22
N HIS A 189 9.68 4.14 4.86
CA HIS A 189 9.60 4.27 6.31
C HIS A 189 8.48 3.40 6.89
N ASP A 190 7.23 3.58 6.44
CA ASP A 190 6.09 2.84 6.98
C ASP A 190 6.24 1.33 6.75
N HIS A 191 6.71 0.94 5.56
CA HIS A 191 6.99 -0.45 5.24
C HIS A 191 8.06 -1.05 6.17
N SER A 192 9.14 -0.31 6.45
CA SER A 192 10.18 -0.71 7.42
C SER A 192 9.58 -0.92 8.81
N VAL A 193 8.83 0.05 9.33
CA VAL A 193 8.25 -0.04 10.69
C VAL A 193 7.39 -1.29 10.84
N ILE A 194 6.51 -1.56 9.87
CA ILE A 194 5.60 -2.71 9.90
C ILE A 194 6.38 -4.04 9.84
N ILE A 195 7.36 -4.15 8.95
CA ILE A 195 8.11 -5.40 8.74
C ILE A 195 9.09 -5.65 9.88
N MET A 196 9.81 -4.62 10.33
CA MET A 196 10.84 -4.77 11.35
C MET A 196 10.28 -5.22 12.70
N LYS A 197 9.06 -4.81 13.05
CA LYS A 197 8.37 -5.35 14.23
C LYS A 197 8.25 -6.87 14.18
N LYS A 198 7.81 -7.43 13.04
CA LYS A 198 7.70 -8.88 12.83
C LYS A 198 9.05 -9.57 12.74
N VAL A 199 10.04 -8.94 12.10
CA VAL A 199 11.41 -9.47 12.05
C VAL A 199 11.95 -9.62 13.45
N LEU A 200 11.85 -8.57 14.27
CA LEU A 200 12.36 -8.57 15.64
C LEU A 200 11.65 -9.57 16.55
N GLU A 201 10.39 -9.93 16.30
CA GLU A 201 9.70 -10.99 17.05
C GLU A 201 10.36 -12.37 16.86
N LYS A 202 10.94 -12.64 15.69
CA LYS A 202 11.39 -13.99 15.31
C LYS A 202 12.90 -14.10 15.13
N TYR A 203 13.54 -13.07 14.60
CA TYR A 203 14.96 -13.05 14.30
C TYR A 203 15.77 -12.73 15.56
N LYS A 204 16.74 -13.61 15.84
CA LYS A 204 17.57 -13.58 17.05
C LYS A 204 19.01 -13.18 16.79
N GLY A 205 19.41 -12.99 15.53
CA GLY A 205 20.80 -12.68 15.18
C GLY A 205 21.29 -11.30 15.61
N PHE A 206 20.41 -10.45 16.16
CA PHE A 206 20.83 -9.20 16.81
C PHE A 206 21.25 -9.39 18.28
N GLU A 207 20.93 -10.52 18.91
CA GLU A 207 21.28 -10.76 20.31
C GLU A 207 22.80 -10.87 20.48
N GLY A 208 23.36 -10.07 21.39
CA GLY A 208 24.78 -10.07 21.70
C GLY A 208 25.66 -9.18 20.80
N LEU A 209 25.11 -8.60 19.73
CA LEU A 209 25.81 -7.59 18.93
C LEU A 209 26.10 -6.34 19.76
N LYS A 210 27.22 -5.69 19.47
CA LYS A 210 27.61 -4.40 20.06
C LYS A 210 27.53 -3.27 19.06
N GLU A 211 27.70 -3.55 17.76
CA GLU A 211 27.68 -2.54 16.72
C GLU A 211 27.01 -3.06 15.45
N LEU A 212 26.06 -2.28 14.93
CA LEU A 212 25.29 -2.63 13.73
C LEU A 212 25.25 -1.44 12.77
N VAL A 213 25.66 -1.67 11.52
CA VAL A 213 25.60 -0.69 10.44
C VAL A 213 24.38 -0.98 9.56
N ASP A 214 23.49 -0.02 9.37
CA ASP A 214 22.39 -0.10 8.40
C ASP A 214 22.78 0.67 7.13
N VAL A 215 23.08 -0.05 6.05
CA VAL A 215 23.53 0.53 4.76
C VAL A 215 22.31 0.76 3.87
N GLY A 216 22.12 2.00 3.44
CA GLY A 216 20.87 2.41 2.79
C GLY A 216 19.71 2.52 3.80
N GLY A 217 20.02 2.85 5.06
CA GLY A 217 19.05 2.86 6.16
C GLY A 217 18.07 4.05 6.13
N GLY A 218 18.21 4.95 5.15
CA GLY A 218 17.33 6.10 4.94
C GLY A 218 17.30 7.03 6.16
N LEU A 219 16.10 7.29 6.67
CA LEU A 219 15.87 8.10 7.87
C LEU A 219 16.24 7.38 9.19
N GLY A 220 16.72 6.13 9.13
CA GLY A 220 17.22 5.39 10.28
C GLY A 220 16.15 4.74 11.17
N SER A 221 14.88 4.69 10.73
CA SER A 221 13.78 4.13 11.53
C SER A 221 13.92 2.64 11.83
N THR A 222 14.43 1.87 10.86
CA THR A 222 14.77 0.45 11.04
C THR A 222 15.75 0.28 12.19
N LEU A 223 16.87 1.00 12.13
CA LEU A 223 17.92 0.88 13.13
C LEU A 223 17.48 1.41 14.50
N ALA A 224 16.71 2.50 14.54
CA ALA A 224 16.11 3.00 15.77
C ALA A 224 15.19 1.95 16.43
N THR A 225 14.42 1.20 15.63
CA THR A 225 13.57 0.11 16.12
C THR A 225 14.41 -1.04 16.71
N ILE A 226 15.52 -1.41 16.04
CA ILE A 226 16.43 -2.46 16.52
C ILE A 226 17.08 -2.05 17.83
N VAL A 227 17.67 -0.85 17.89
CA VAL A 227 18.38 -0.33 19.08
C VAL A 227 17.42 -0.12 20.25
N SER A 228 16.17 0.28 20.00
CA SER A 228 15.15 0.37 21.07
C SER A 228 14.87 -0.99 21.73
N LYS A 229 14.94 -2.08 20.95
CA LYS A 229 14.78 -3.44 21.47
C LYS A 229 16.06 -4.02 22.08
N TYR A 230 17.21 -3.62 21.56
CA TYR A 230 18.53 -4.07 21.99
C TYR A 230 19.41 -2.85 22.35
N PRO A 231 19.20 -2.22 23.53
CA PRO A 231 19.86 -0.96 23.89
C PRO A 231 21.39 -1.02 24.00
N ASN A 232 21.96 -2.24 24.03
CA ASN A 232 23.40 -2.46 24.07
C ASN A 232 24.07 -2.34 22.69
N ILE A 233 23.28 -2.33 21.60
CA ILE A 233 23.78 -2.15 20.24
C ILE A 233 23.98 -0.66 19.98
N LYS A 234 25.19 -0.27 19.59
CA LYS A 234 25.45 1.02 18.94
C LYS A 234 25.03 0.92 17.47
N GLY A 235 24.05 1.71 17.05
CA GLY A 235 23.62 1.77 15.66
C GLY A 235 24.41 2.80 14.84
N ILE A 236 24.81 2.46 13.63
CA ILE A 236 25.30 3.39 12.60
C ILE A 236 24.33 3.35 11.41
N ASN A 237 23.55 4.41 11.20
CA ASN A 237 22.72 4.57 10.00
C ASN A 237 23.56 5.24 8.90
N PHE A 238 23.72 4.57 7.77
CA PHE A 238 24.54 5.02 6.65
C PHE A 238 23.73 5.16 5.36
N ASP A 239 23.71 6.36 4.79
CA ASP A 239 23.01 6.67 3.54
C ASP A 239 23.67 7.86 2.81
N LEU A 240 23.12 8.28 1.68
CA LEU A 240 23.59 9.45 0.94
C LEU A 240 23.54 10.71 1.82
N PRO A 241 24.50 11.65 1.68
CA PRO A 241 24.57 12.83 2.55
C PRO A 241 23.29 13.68 2.58
N HIS A 242 22.56 13.76 1.46
CA HIS A 242 21.31 14.51 1.40
C HIS A 242 20.15 13.82 2.13
N VAL A 243 20.14 12.49 2.19
CA VAL A 243 19.13 11.71 2.96
C VAL A 243 19.39 11.85 4.45
N ILE A 244 20.66 11.68 4.86
CA ILE A 244 21.08 11.81 6.26
C ILE A 244 20.82 13.21 6.83
N LYS A 245 20.95 14.25 6.01
CA LYS A 245 20.63 15.63 6.41
C LYS A 245 19.19 15.80 6.90
N ASP A 246 18.26 15.02 6.36
CA ASP A 246 16.84 15.06 6.71
C ASP A 246 16.47 13.98 7.76
N ALA A 247 17.45 13.18 8.24
CA ALA A 247 17.21 12.16 9.24
C ALA A 247 17.01 12.78 10.64
N PRO A 248 15.96 12.39 11.37
CA PRO A 248 15.72 12.89 12.72
C PRO A 248 16.71 12.28 13.72
N PRO A 249 17.09 13.00 14.79
CA PRO A 249 17.91 12.42 15.85
C PRO A 249 17.26 11.18 16.46
N CYS A 250 18.01 10.07 16.50
CA CYS A 250 17.55 8.80 17.03
C CYS A 250 18.47 8.35 18.19
N PRO A 251 17.98 8.21 19.43
CA PRO A 251 18.80 7.75 20.55
C PRO A 251 19.49 6.40 20.26
N GLY A 252 20.81 6.34 20.49
CA GLY A 252 21.61 5.14 20.24
C GLY A 252 21.96 4.88 18.76
N VAL A 253 21.61 5.81 17.86
CA VAL A 253 21.93 5.76 16.43
C VAL A 253 22.81 6.95 16.04
N GLU A 254 23.92 6.66 15.37
CA GLU A 254 24.80 7.65 14.73
C GLU A 254 24.49 7.71 13.24
N HIS A 255 24.30 8.91 12.69
CA HIS A 255 24.02 9.11 11.27
C HIS A 255 25.30 9.49 10.51
N ILE A 256 25.62 8.73 9.46
CA ILE A 256 26.82 8.96 8.64
C ILE A 256 26.43 9.05 7.17
N GLY A 257 26.74 10.19 6.55
CA GLY A 257 26.55 10.40 5.11
C GLY A 257 27.73 9.87 4.30
N GLY A 258 27.47 9.17 3.18
CA GLY A 258 28.51 8.73 2.26
C GLY A 258 27.97 8.01 1.03
N ASP A 259 28.85 7.31 0.33
CA ASP A 259 28.52 6.48 -0.84
C ASP A 259 28.95 5.03 -0.56
N MET A 260 27.98 4.12 -0.55
CA MET A 260 28.22 2.70 -0.26
C MET A 260 29.08 2.01 -1.33
N PHE A 261 29.14 2.54 -2.55
CA PHE A 261 29.99 2.02 -3.61
C PHE A 261 31.47 2.41 -3.42
N ALA A 262 31.74 3.49 -2.69
CA ALA A 262 33.08 3.89 -2.32
C ALA A 262 33.54 3.18 -1.03
N SER A 263 32.76 3.29 0.04
CA SER A 263 33.06 2.65 1.33
C SER A 263 31.86 2.63 2.25
N VAL A 264 31.78 1.63 3.13
CA VAL A 264 30.80 1.56 4.22
C VAL A 264 31.49 1.67 5.58
N PRO A 265 30.82 2.22 6.62
CA PRO A 265 31.34 2.22 7.98
C PRO A 265 31.64 0.80 8.49
N LYS A 266 32.59 0.70 9.42
CA LYS A 266 32.88 -0.57 10.11
C LYS A 266 31.85 -0.83 11.20
N GLY A 267 31.51 -2.10 11.40
CA GLY A 267 30.71 -2.60 12.52
C GLY A 267 30.79 -4.12 12.60
N GLU A 268 30.25 -4.72 13.67
CA GLU A 268 30.26 -6.18 13.84
C GLU A 268 29.33 -6.89 12.84
N ALA A 269 28.25 -6.20 12.44
CA ALA A 269 27.32 -6.68 11.43
C ALA A 269 26.84 -5.53 10.53
N ILE A 270 26.45 -5.90 9.31
CA ILE A 270 25.81 -5.00 8.33
C ILE A 270 24.39 -5.50 8.09
N LEU A 271 23.44 -4.59 8.23
CA LEU A 271 22.07 -4.73 7.78
C LEU A 271 21.95 -4.08 6.40
N MET A 272 21.32 -4.80 5.48
CA MET A 272 20.86 -4.27 4.21
C MET A 272 19.41 -4.66 4.02
N LYS A 273 18.55 -3.67 3.80
CA LYS A 273 17.15 -3.87 3.47
C LYS A 273 16.95 -3.50 2.00
N VAL A 274 16.49 -4.47 1.21
CA VAL A 274 16.09 -4.28 -0.20
C VAL A 274 14.63 -3.85 -0.28
#